data_AF-B3DPY5-F1
#
_entry.id   AF-B3DPY5-F1
#
_cell.length_a   1.000
_cell.length_b   1.000
_cell.length_c   1.000
_cell.angle_alpha   90.00
_cell.angle_beta   90.00
_cell.angle_gamma   90.00
#
_symmetry.space_group_name_H-M   'P 1'
#
loop_
_entity.id
_entity.type
_entity.pdbx_description
1 polymer ?
#
loop_
_entity_poly.entity_id
_entity_poly.type
_entity_poly.pdbx_seq_one_letter_code
_entity_poly.pdbx_strand_id
1 'polypeptide(L)'
;MASDLVHHGQSFDDQPLGFGTLAIHLGNGVDAETGAIRRPITLANAYALPYDASALAIAKHLESLDVVRFVAYPGLESHLHHKVAASQLARPDSGFGGVLSFGLDTDHDGHTRFVSKLNVITSAVSLGHD
;
A
#
# COMPACT_ATOMS: atom_id res chain seq x y z
N MET A 1 -32.44 -20.11 -11.34
CA MET A 1 -31.92 -20.98 -10.26
C MET A 1 -30.60 -20.39 -9.77
N ALA A 2 -30.68 -19.32 -8.97
CA ALA A 2 -29.56 -18.76 -8.24
C ALA A 2 -30.19 -18.02 -7.06
N SER A 3 -30.21 -18.66 -5.90
CA SER A 3 -30.50 -17.98 -4.64
C SER A 3 -29.55 -18.48 -3.56
N ASP A 4 -29.25 -17.57 -2.65
CA ASP A 4 -28.96 -17.84 -1.25
C ASP A 4 -27.52 -17.98 -0.78
N LEU A 5 -26.65 -17.05 -1.16
CA LEU A 5 -25.51 -16.68 -0.30
C LEU A 5 -25.25 -15.16 -0.35
N VAL A 6 -26.20 -14.35 0.15
CA VAL A 6 -25.91 -12.96 0.54
C VAL A 6 -26.13 -12.83 2.03
N HIS A 7 -25.04 -12.69 2.79
CA HIS A 7 -25.09 -12.40 4.21
C HIS A 7 -25.41 -10.90 4.37
N HIS A 8 -26.62 -10.57 4.79
CA HIS A 8 -26.98 -9.20 5.15
C HIS A 8 -26.42 -8.90 6.55
N GLY A 9 -25.36 -8.09 6.62
CA GLY A 9 -24.88 -7.55 7.91
C GLY A 9 -25.96 -6.68 8.56
N GLN A 10 -26.15 -6.80 9.88
CA GLN A 10 -27.12 -5.99 10.62
C GLN A 10 -26.53 -4.60 10.92
N SER A 11 -27.28 -3.55 10.61
CA SER A 11 -26.95 -2.16 11.00
C SER A 11 -27.23 -1.95 12.49
N PHE A 12 -26.50 -1.03 13.13
CA PHE A 12 -26.71 -0.69 14.56
C PHE A 12 -27.96 0.17 14.81
N ASP A 13 -28.65 0.63 13.76
CA ASP A 13 -29.78 1.55 13.81
C ASP A 13 -31.00 1.10 12.95
N ASP A 14 -31.01 -0.17 12.51
CA ASP A 14 -32.08 -0.78 11.70
C ASP A 14 -32.42 -0.02 10.38
N GLN A 15 -31.54 0.85 9.88
CA GLN A 15 -31.74 1.50 8.59
C GLN A 15 -31.26 0.60 7.42
N PRO A 16 -32.00 0.55 6.29
CA PRO A 16 -31.55 -0.16 5.10
C PRO A 16 -30.33 0.55 4.51
N LEU A 17 -29.17 -0.12 4.57
CA LEU A 17 -27.93 0.38 3.96
C LEU A 17 -28.06 0.36 2.43
N GLY A 18 -28.32 1.54 1.83
CA GLY A 18 -28.07 1.78 0.41
C GLY A 18 -26.56 1.83 0.12
N PHE A 19 -26.16 2.02 -1.14
CA PHE A 19 -24.76 2.24 -1.57
C PHE A 19 -24.19 3.59 -1.04
N GLY A 20 -24.25 3.80 0.28
CA GLY A 20 -23.63 4.91 0.98
C GLY A 20 -22.23 4.49 1.38
N THR A 21 -21.22 5.02 0.70
CA THR A 21 -19.84 4.95 1.17
C THR A 21 -19.78 5.54 2.58
N LEU A 22 -19.57 4.70 3.60
CA LEU A 22 -19.27 5.13 4.96
C LEU A 22 -17.89 5.81 4.97
N ALA A 23 -17.84 7.12 4.70
CA ALA A 23 -16.67 7.92 4.94
C ALA A 23 -16.59 8.24 6.44
N ILE A 24 -16.02 7.32 7.21
CA ILE A 24 -15.70 7.56 8.62
C ILE A 24 -14.38 8.34 8.66
N HIS A 25 -14.40 9.62 9.03
CA HIS A 25 -13.18 10.38 9.31
C HIS A 25 -12.74 10.13 10.76
N LEU A 26 -12.18 8.94 11.01
CA LEU A 26 -11.43 8.68 12.24
C LEU A 26 -10.14 9.51 12.18
N GLY A 27 -9.86 10.30 13.22
CA GLY A 27 -8.56 10.93 13.37
C GLY A 27 -7.47 9.86 13.27
N ASN A 28 -6.40 10.14 12.52
CA ASN A 28 -5.38 9.13 12.32
C ASN A 28 -4.57 8.93 13.61
N GLY A 29 -4.66 7.74 14.19
CA GLY A 29 -3.67 7.29 15.18
C GLY A 29 -2.31 7.11 14.52
N VAL A 30 -1.25 7.11 15.33
CA VAL A 30 0.08 6.73 14.85
C VAL A 30 0.02 5.26 14.45
N ASP A 31 0.34 4.97 13.20
CA ASP A 31 0.44 3.60 12.70
C ASP A 31 1.57 2.87 13.45
N ALA A 32 1.24 1.79 14.15
CA ALA A 32 2.19 1.11 15.03
C ALA A 32 3.32 0.39 14.29
N GLU A 33 3.14 0.10 13.00
CA GLU A 33 4.10 -0.60 12.16
C GLU A 33 5.13 0.37 11.55
N THR A 34 4.65 1.51 11.03
CA THR A 34 5.48 2.48 10.31
C THR A 34 5.84 3.72 11.13
N GLY A 35 5.12 3.99 12.21
CA GLY A 35 5.19 5.24 12.96
C GLY A 35 4.54 6.43 12.25
N ALA A 36 3.87 6.22 11.12
CA ALA A 36 3.29 7.30 10.33
C ALA A 36 1.95 7.78 10.89
N ILE A 37 1.69 9.09 10.82
CA ILE A 37 0.37 9.68 11.12
C ILE A 37 -0.62 9.36 9.99
N ARG A 38 -0.18 9.00 8.79
CA ARG A 38 -1.04 8.52 7.71
C ARG A 38 -0.47 7.25 7.15
N ARG A 39 -1.29 6.22 6.97
CA ARG A 39 -0.85 4.99 6.33
C ARG A 39 -0.32 5.28 4.93
N PRO A 40 0.85 4.74 4.56
CA PRO A 40 1.39 4.96 3.23
C PRO A 40 0.48 4.40 2.13
N ILE A 41 0.48 5.04 0.98
CA ILE A 41 -0.19 4.51 -0.21
C ILE A 41 0.70 3.42 -0.79
N THR A 42 0.26 2.17 -0.72
CA THR A 42 0.97 1.02 -1.27
C THR A 42 0.40 0.56 -2.62
N LEU A 43 -0.65 1.25 -3.12
CA LEU A 43 -1.28 0.96 -4.40
C LEU A 43 -1.96 2.22 -4.95
N ALA A 44 -1.69 2.57 -6.21
CA ALA A 44 -2.28 3.75 -6.86
C ALA A 44 -2.73 3.51 -8.32
N ASN A 45 -2.77 2.25 -8.78
CA ASN A 45 -3.01 1.95 -10.19
C ASN A 45 -4.46 1.55 -10.44
N ALA A 46 -5.11 2.23 -11.38
CA ALA A 46 -6.47 1.92 -11.85
C ALA A 46 -6.47 1.08 -13.15
N TYR A 47 -5.32 0.93 -13.81
CA TYR A 47 -5.17 0.23 -15.09
C TYR A 47 -4.33 -1.05 -14.93
N ALA A 48 -4.55 -2.02 -15.81
CA ALA A 48 -3.72 -3.21 -15.90
C ALA A 48 -2.34 -2.83 -16.48
N LEU A 49 -1.30 -2.99 -15.66
CA LEU A 49 0.09 -2.85 -16.11
C LEU A 49 0.69 -4.24 -16.37
N PRO A 50 1.62 -4.37 -17.34
CA PRO A 50 2.39 -5.58 -17.51
C PRO A 50 3.10 -5.98 -16.21
N TYR A 51 3.26 -7.28 -15.99
CA TYR A 51 4.04 -7.78 -14.87
C TYR A 51 5.46 -7.22 -14.91
N ASP A 52 5.82 -6.50 -13.85
CA ASP A 52 7.17 -6.03 -13.60
C ASP A 52 7.63 -6.52 -12.22
N ALA A 53 8.64 -7.39 -12.21
CA ALA A 53 9.23 -7.92 -10.99
C ALA A 53 10.08 -6.89 -10.23
N SER A 54 10.37 -5.73 -10.83
CA SER A 54 11.27 -4.71 -10.27
C SER A 54 10.78 -4.20 -8.92
N ALA A 55 9.47 -4.01 -8.74
CA ALA A 55 8.92 -3.54 -7.47
C ALA A 55 9.17 -4.53 -6.32
N LEU A 56 8.99 -5.84 -6.56
CA LEU A 56 9.30 -6.87 -5.56
C LEU A 56 10.80 -6.96 -5.29
N ALA A 57 11.64 -6.84 -6.33
CA ALA A 57 13.09 -6.85 -6.19
C ALA A 57 13.60 -5.66 -5.37
N ILE A 58 13.10 -4.45 -5.65
CA ILE A 58 13.40 -3.22 -4.90
C ILE A 58 12.91 -3.35 -3.47
N ALA A 59 11.69 -3.82 -3.25
CA ALA A 59 11.13 -4.00 -1.91
C ALA A 59 12.00 -4.93 -1.05
N LYS A 60 12.40 -6.10 -1.59
CA LYS A 60 13.30 -7.04 -0.91
C LYS A 60 14.68 -6.44 -0.65
N HIS A 61 15.22 -5.67 -1.59
CA HIS A 61 16.50 -5.01 -1.39
C HIS A 61 16.43 -3.98 -0.27
N LEU A 62 15.40 -3.13 -0.25
CA LEU A 62 15.18 -2.16 0.82
C LEU A 62 15.01 -2.83 2.19
N GLU A 63 14.28 -3.95 2.25
CA GLU A 63 14.04 -4.69 3.49
C GLU A 63 15.32 -5.33 4.07
N SER A 64 16.36 -5.49 3.24
CA SER A 64 17.67 -6.02 3.65
C SER A 64 18.62 -4.97 4.22
N LEU A 65 18.27 -3.68 4.19
CA LEU A 65 19.15 -2.59 4.61
C LEU A 65 18.86 -2.14 6.04
N ASP A 66 19.87 -2.17 6.91
CA ASP A 66 19.72 -1.74 8.32
C ASP A 66 19.30 -0.27 8.48
N VAL A 67 19.56 0.57 7.47
CA VAL A 67 19.17 1.99 7.46
C VAL A 67 17.69 2.19 7.10
N VAL A 68 16.97 1.14 6.71
CA VAL A 68 15.55 1.17 6.38
C VAL A 68 14.77 0.66 7.59
N ARG A 69 13.92 1.52 8.15
CA ARG A 69 13.06 1.22 9.29
C ARG A 69 11.91 0.30 8.93
N PHE A 70 11.29 0.52 7.77
CA PHE A 70 10.19 -0.30 7.29
C PHE A 70 10.10 -0.29 5.77
N VAL A 71 9.52 -1.35 5.20
CA VAL A 71 9.08 -1.43 3.81
C VAL A 71 7.63 -1.89 3.79
N ALA A 72 6.77 -1.12 3.13
CA ALA A 72 5.37 -1.42 2.91
C ALA A 72 5.15 -1.71 1.42
N TYR A 73 5.17 -3.00 1.07
CA TYR A 73 4.84 -3.50 -0.26
C TYR A 73 3.97 -4.77 -0.16
N PRO A 74 2.77 -4.82 -0.79
CA PRO A 74 1.85 -5.94 -0.62
C PRO A 74 2.38 -7.29 -1.14
N GLY A 75 3.38 -7.26 -2.03
CA GLY A 75 4.03 -8.46 -2.56
C GLY A 75 5.09 -9.09 -1.64
N LEU A 76 5.47 -8.42 -0.55
CA LEU A 76 6.35 -9.00 0.46
C LEU A 76 5.56 -9.92 1.40
N GLU A 77 6.09 -11.10 1.71
CA GLU A 77 5.47 -12.04 2.66
C GLU A 77 5.41 -11.49 4.09
N SER A 78 6.34 -10.60 4.44
CA SER A 78 6.40 -9.86 5.70
C SER A 78 5.29 -8.83 5.86
N HIS A 79 4.67 -8.38 4.77
CA HIS A 79 3.63 -7.35 4.80
C HIS A 79 2.38 -7.87 5.52
N LEU A 80 1.88 -7.12 6.51
CA LEU A 80 0.75 -7.52 7.37
C LEU A 80 -0.47 -8.05 6.60
N HIS A 81 -0.75 -7.43 5.45
CA HIS A 81 -1.90 -7.77 4.61
C HIS A 81 -1.55 -8.61 3.38
N HIS A 82 -0.37 -9.23 3.33
CA HIS A 82 0.09 -10.02 2.18
C HIS A 82 -0.93 -11.08 1.73
N LYS A 83 -1.52 -11.82 2.67
CA LYS A 83 -2.52 -12.86 2.33
C LYS A 83 -3.75 -12.29 1.62
N VAL A 84 -4.25 -11.14 2.09
CA VAL A 84 -5.39 -10.45 1.47
C VAL A 84 -4.99 -9.92 0.10
N ALA A 85 -3.82 -9.27 0.03
CA ALA A 85 -3.26 -8.77 -1.23
C ALA A 85 -3.07 -9.89 -2.26
N ALA A 86 -2.57 -11.06 -1.86
CA ALA A 86 -2.40 -12.20 -2.73
C ALA A 86 -3.75 -12.69 -3.29
N SER A 87 -4.79 -12.71 -2.46
CA SER A 87 -6.13 -13.15 -2.88
C SER A 87 -6.83 -12.17 -3.83
N GLN A 88 -6.50 -10.88 -3.77
CA GLN A 88 -7.22 -9.81 -4.49
C GLN A 88 -6.41 -9.22 -5.66
N LEU A 89 -5.08 -9.22 -5.54
CA LEU A 89 -4.18 -8.45 -6.40
C LEU A 89 -3.21 -9.33 -7.17
N ALA A 90 -2.76 -10.48 -6.62
CA ALA A 90 -1.76 -11.32 -7.26
C ALA A 90 -2.34 -11.99 -8.51
N ARG A 91 -2.27 -11.27 -9.64
CA ARG A 91 -2.55 -11.82 -10.95
C ARG A 91 -1.24 -12.29 -11.60
N PRO A 92 -1.25 -13.42 -12.33
CA PRO A 92 -0.05 -13.93 -13.01
C PRO A 92 0.58 -12.91 -13.97
N ASP A 93 -0.22 -11.97 -14.48
CA ASP A 93 0.12 -11.01 -15.52
C ASP A 93 0.41 -9.59 -15.02
N SER A 94 0.18 -9.27 -13.74
CA SER A 94 0.37 -7.91 -13.18
C SER A 94 1.05 -7.83 -11.82
N GLY A 95 1.20 -8.96 -11.11
CA GLY A 95 1.81 -8.96 -9.77
C GLY A 95 1.06 -8.06 -8.77
N PHE A 96 1.80 -7.39 -7.89
CA PHE A 96 1.24 -6.53 -6.83
C PHE A 96 1.29 -5.03 -7.17
N GLY A 97 1.56 -4.68 -8.43
CA GLY A 97 1.76 -3.31 -8.87
C GLY A 97 3.15 -2.74 -8.52
N GLY A 98 3.38 -1.50 -8.95
CA GLY A 98 4.68 -0.82 -8.86
C GLY A 98 4.85 0.16 -7.69
N VAL A 99 3.82 0.33 -6.85
CA VAL A 99 3.84 1.29 -5.74
C VAL A 99 4.32 0.57 -4.48
N LEU A 100 5.34 1.12 -3.83
CA LEU A 100 5.78 0.72 -2.49
C LEU A 100 6.09 1.97 -1.69
N SER A 101 6.08 1.84 -0.37
CA SER A 101 6.52 2.87 0.55
C SER A 101 7.60 2.32 1.46
N PHE A 102 8.55 3.15 1.88
CA PHE A 102 9.56 2.75 2.87
C PHE A 102 9.95 3.96 3.72
N GLY A 103 10.43 3.68 4.93
CA GLY A 103 10.94 4.69 5.85
C GLY A 103 12.41 4.45 6.15
N LEU A 104 13.21 5.51 6.14
CA LEU A 104 14.59 5.45 6.64
C LEU A 104 14.61 5.60 8.16
N ASP A 105 15.55 4.95 8.83
CA ASP A 105 15.77 5.14 10.26
C ASP A 105 16.67 6.37 10.51
N THR A 106 16.09 7.56 10.33
CA THR A 106 16.80 8.84 10.47
C THR A 106 15.85 9.96 10.87
N ASP A 107 16.41 11.13 11.16
CA ASP A 107 15.68 12.38 11.35
C ASP A 107 15.25 13.05 10.03
N HIS A 108 14.54 14.17 10.15
CA HIS A 108 14.04 14.96 9.02
C HIS A 108 15.15 15.37 8.02
N ASP A 109 16.32 15.77 8.54
CA ASP A 109 17.43 16.20 7.71
C ASP A 109 18.05 15.04 6.93
N GLY A 110 18.10 13.84 7.54
CA GLY A 110 18.51 12.62 6.84
C GLY A 110 17.56 12.22 5.73
N HIS A 111 16.25 12.34 5.93
CA HIS A 111 15.27 12.12 4.85
C HIS A 111 15.49 13.11 3.71
N THR A 112 15.64 14.40 4.02
CA THR A 112 15.88 15.45 3.01
C THR A 112 17.17 15.20 2.21
N ARG A 113 18.24 14.80 2.92
CA ARG A 113 19.53 14.49 2.31
C ARG A 113 19.46 13.26 1.40
N PHE A 114 18.73 12.22 1.79
CA PHE A 114 18.49 11.06 0.93
C PHE A 114 17.80 11.46 -0.38
N VAL A 115 16.67 12.19 -0.29
CA VAL A 115 15.93 12.63 -1.48
C VAL A 115 16.80 13.50 -2.39
N SER A 116 17.63 14.39 -1.82
CA SER A 116 18.54 15.25 -2.60
C SER A 116 19.65 14.50 -3.36
N LYS A 117 19.87 13.22 -3.06
CA LYS A 117 20.92 12.39 -3.67
C LYS A 117 20.39 11.39 -4.70
N LEU A 118 19.07 11.36 -4.92
CA LEU A 118 18.46 10.53 -5.96
C LEU A 118 18.76 11.14 -7.34
N ASN A 119 19.48 10.38 -8.17
CA ASN A 119 19.85 10.82 -9.53
C ASN A 119 18.99 10.17 -10.64
N VAL A 120 18.33 9.05 -10.32
CA VAL A 120 17.49 8.29 -11.25
C VAL A 120 16.00 8.44 -10.92
N ILE A 121 15.68 8.57 -9.64
CA ILE A 121 14.30 8.72 -9.17
C ILE A 121 13.92 10.20 -9.17
N THR A 122 12.89 10.56 -9.92
CA THR A 122 12.35 11.91 -9.99
C THR A 122 11.43 12.18 -8.81
N SER A 123 11.64 13.29 -8.11
CA SER A 123 10.67 13.79 -7.14
C SER A 123 9.42 14.29 -7.87
N ALA A 124 8.33 13.54 -7.80
CA ALA A 124 7.05 13.89 -8.40
C ALA A 124 5.94 13.89 -7.36
N VAL A 125 4.91 14.72 -7.59
CA VAL A 125 3.69 14.77 -6.76
C VAL A 125 2.58 13.84 -7.27
N SER A 126 2.86 13.06 -8.33
CA SER A 126 1.96 12.11 -8.97
C SER A 126 2.70 10.81 -9.32
N LEU A 127 1.96 9.71 -9.46
CA LEU A 127 2.45 8.36 -9.76
C LEU A 127 1.65 7.79 -10.95
N GLY A 128 2.21 6.82 -11.70
CA GLY A 128 1.50 6.10 -12.78
C GLY A 128 1.44 6.82 -14.14
N HIS A 129 2.47 7.59 -14.49
CA HIS A 129 2.63 8.15 -15.84
C HIS A 129 3.44 7.18 -16.71
N ASP A 130 2.92 6.98 -17.93
CA ASP A 130 3.36 6.07 -19.00
C ASP A 130 2.89 4.61 -18.89
#